data_AF-A0A3D3UQC9-F1
#
_entry.id   AF-A0A3D3UQC9-F1
#
_cell.length_a   1.000
_cell.length_b   1.000
_cell.length_c   1.000
_cell.angle_alpha   90.00
_cell.angle_beta   90.00
_cell.angle_gamma   90.00
#
_symmetry.space_group_name_H-M   'P 1'
#
loop_
_entity.id
_entity.type
_entity.pdbx_description
1 polymer ?
#
loop_
_entity_poly.entity_id
_entity_poly.type
_entity_poly.pdbx_seq_one_letter_code
_entity_poly.pdbx_strand_id
1 'polypeptide(L)'
;MSEITKISGIMLMLCLILQSSALSTEFAGGTGKPSDPYQIATAEQLVSIGSDANLLDKHFVLVNDIDLDPNLPGGQVFYGPVIGQSSEALFEGVFYGNGHNILNLTIDSNTPSGLIGEIGSNGQLSNLGLIGVSISGFKAGSLAVINKGSIRDCYAAGTVSGYYDVGGLVGINWGSVTGSYSICDVMGDWNVGGLIGSSRMESEISYCHATGSVTGERKVGGLVGDASSTLVSQCYTTGPTSGNRDVGGLIGHCTFRCMITYCYATGSVDGDNNVGGLVGSLLSASIVLSYANGSVSGAEDVGGLVGFCFEEAYLCYFLKAEDGGGPDNGYGTAITQSDITQPANFVGWDFYGGSLDGLEDHWFMPPNSPPVLVWQTDITGLIAVPTLAGLTFNEAETALTNAGFIVGTVEYDYDRAVPADHVVWSKPAGYAMTGTIVNIVLSSGTYNWAGNPGQGNSEEPYQISSASQLESLADHPGLWDKHFILIDDVNMAGRTYQTALIAADANSAEGGFQGTPFTGSFDGNGFVISHLKIEPDVPSDFGFFRADLGLFGKIGAESNIHRVRLENVQITTGIPGTQRYLRSIGAIGALAAENEGTISDCSVTGHIIARQHTFG
;
A
#
# COMPACT_ATOMS: atom_id res chain seq x y z
N MET A 1 11.04 62.94 66.33
CA MET A 1 11.07 61.94 67.44
C MET A 1 9.63 61.52 67.69
N SER A 2 9.21 60.27 67.58
CA SER A 2 9.84 59.02 67.16
C SER A 2 8.73 57.95 67.12
N GLU A 3 7.96 57.81 66.05
CA GLU A 3 6.91 56.77 65.97
C GLU A 3 6.63 56.22 64.57
N ILE A 4 7.63 56.14 63.68
CA ILE A 4 7.46 55.38 62.42
C ILE A 4 8.75 54.63 62.08
N THR A 5 9.13 53.67 62.92
CA THR A 5 10.12 52.64 62.59
C THR A 5 10.06 51.51 63.62
N LYS A 6 9.10 50.57 63.49
CA LYS A 6 9.13 49.22 64.11
C LYS A 6 7.88 48.39 63.78
N ILE A 7 7.60 48.15 62.50
CA ILE A 7 6.88 46.95 62.06
C ILE A 7 7.56 46.45 60.78
N SER A 8 8.79 45.97 60.94
CA SER A 8 9.53 45.19 59.94
C SER A 8 9.97 43.92 60.67
N GLY A 9 9.17 42.85 60.54
CA GLY A 9 9.49 41.60 61.23
C GLY A 9 8.42 40.50 61.23
N ILE A 10 7.17 40.75 60.84
CA ILE A 10 6.13 39.70 60.71
C ILE A 10 5.28 39.90 59.44
N MET A 11 5.94 40.15 58.32
CA MET A 11 5.31 40.08 56.99
C MET A 11 6.28 39.49 55.96
N LEU A 12 7.08 38.52 56.43
CA LEU A 12 8.12 37.83 55.68
C LEU A 12 7.86 36.31 55.63
N MET A 13 6.59 35.91 55.58
CA MET A 13 6.17 34.51 55.45
C MET A 13 4.85 34.38 54.66
N LEU A 14 4.74 35.14 53.57
CA LEU A 14 3.71 34.97 52.54
C LEU A 14 4.19 35.57 51.21
N CYS A 15 5.51 35.48 50.98
CA CYS A 15 6.11 35.82 49.69
C CYS A 15 6.04 34.55 48.82
N LEU A 16 5.14 34.60 47.84
CA LEU A 16 5.19 33.87 46.58
C LEU A 16 6.10 32.63 46.54
N ILE A 17 5.54 31.49 46.93
CA ILE A 17 5.76 30.25 46.19
C ILE A 17 4.41 29.90 45.58
N LEU A 18 3.95 30.73 44.64
CA LEU A 18 3.17 30.21 43.52
C LEU A 18 4.22 29.74 42.51
N GLN A 19 4.90 28.63 42.84
CA GLN A 19 5.26 27.72 41.77
C GLN A 19 3.90 27.31 41.21
N SER A 20 3.56 27.81 40.03
CA SER A 20 2.54 27.15 39.22
C SER A 20 3.11 25.78 38.87
N SER A 21 3.00 24.83 39.78
CA SER A 21 2.87 23.44 39.38
C SER A 21 1.59 23.43 38.55
N ALA A 22 1.72 23.43 37.22
CA ALA A 22 0.64 22.94 36.39
C ALA A 22 0.20 21.63 37.04
N LEU A 23 -1.06 21.52 37.46
CA LEU A 23 -1.58 20.22 37.86
C LEU A 23 -1.37 19.34 36.63
N SER A 24 -0.44 18.38 36.71
CA SER A 24 -0.33 17.34 35.70
C SER A 24 -1.66 16.60 35.71
N THR A 25 -2.40 16.65 34.61
CA THR A 25 -3.63 15.86 34.47
C THR A 25 -3.25 14.39 34.66
N GLU A 26 -3.78 13.75 35.71
CA GLU A 26 -3.56 12.32 35.92
C GLU A 26 -4.38 11.53 34.89
N PHE A 27 -3.69 10.73 34.08
CA PHE A 27 -4.32 9.73 33.21
C PHE A 27 -4.97 8.63 34.05
N ALA A 28 -5.91 7.87 33.46
CA ALA A 28 -6.63 6.82 34.18
C ALA A 28 -5.72 5.64 34.60
N GLY A 29 -4.55 5.52 33.96
CA GLY A 29 -3.53 4.53 34.25
C GLY A 29 -2.36 4.63 33.27
N GLY A 30 -1.36 3.77 33.47
CA GLY A 30 -0.19 3.65 32.61
C GLY A 30 0.94 4.64 32.90
N THR A 31 2.08 4.42 32.23
CA THR A 31 3.30 5.23 32.38
C THR A 31 3.77 5.86 31.07
N GLY A 32 2.99 5.71 29.99
CA GLY A 32 3.29 6.25 28.66
C GLY A 32 4.36 5.46 27.90
N LYS A 33 4.70 4.25 28.34
CA LYS A 33 5.66 3.35 27.69
C LYS A 33 4.96 2.40 26.71
N PRO A 34 5.66 1.82 25.72
CA PRO A 34 5.06 0.84 24.81
C PRO A 34 4.36 -0.32 25.52
N SER A 35 4.94 -0.83 26.61
CA SER A 35 4.39 -1.96 27.38
C SER A 35 3.32 -1.54 28.42
N ASP A 36 3.14 -0.24 28.62
CA ASP A 36 2.27 0.33 29.66
C ASP A 36 1.82 1.75 29.25
N PRO A 37 1.01 1.86 28.17
CA PRO A 37 0.60 3.14 27.61
C PRO A 37 -0.32 3.90 28.56
N TYR A 38 -0.30 5.24 28.49
CA TYR A 38 -1.25 6.07 29.22
C TYR A 38 -2.69 5.78 28.77
N GLN A 39 -3.57 5.57 29.73
CA GLN A 39 -4.99 5.28 29.49
C GLN A 39 -5.80 6.59 29.49
N ILE A 40 -6.47 6.87 28.38
CA ILE A 40 -7.33 8.04 28.19
C ILE A 40 -8.78 7.62 28.36
N ALA A 41 -9.43 8.19 29.38
CA ALA A 41 -10.82 7.90 29.75
C ALA A 41 -11.74 9.13 29.67
N THR A 42 -11.20 10.34 29.58
CA THR A 42 -11.99 11.60 29.54
C THR A 42 -11.46 12.60 28.51
N ALA A 43 -12.31 13.58 28.17
CA ALA A 43 -11.97 14.68 27.26
C ALA A 43 -10.81 15.53 27.78
N GLU A 44 -10.77 15.84 29.08
CA GLU A 44 -9.69 16.62 29.69
C GLU A 44 -8.33 15.93 29.57
N GLN A 45 -8.29 14.60 29.70
CA GLN A 45 -7.06 13.81 29.52
C GLN A 45 -6.58 13.87 28.07
N LEU A 46 -7.48 13.73 27.09
CA LEU A 46 -7.14 13.88 25.67
C LEU A 46 -6.57 15.27 25.36
N VAL A 47 -7.27 16.33 25.81
CA VAL A 47 -6.86 17.73 25.59
C VAL A 47 -5.52 18.05 26.26
N SER A 48 -5.21 17.42 27.40
CA SER A 48 -3.96 17.65 28.11
C SER A 48 -2.72 17.24 27.31
N ILE A 49 -2.84 16.26 26.39
CA ILE A 49 -1.74 15.81 25.52
C ILE A 49 -1.24 16.96 24.66
N GLY A 50 -2.15 17.79 24.12
CA GLY A 50 -1.77 18.93 23.29
C GLY A 50 -1.16 20.11 24.06
N SER A 51 -1.38 20.15 25.37
CA SER A 51 -0.93 21.25 26.24
C SER A 51 0.43 20.97 26.92
N ASP A 52 0.92 19.73 26.88
CA ASP A 52 2.20 19.33 27.48
C ASP A 52 3.12 18.67 26.44
N ALA A 53 4.17 19.39 26.04
CA ALA A 53 5.15 18.91 25.07
C ALA A 53 5.89 17.62 25.51
N ASN A 54 5.93 17.30 26.81
CA ASN A 54 6.58 16.08 27.32
C ASN A 54 5.75 14.80 27.08
N LEU A 55 4.54 14.96 26.54
CA LEU A 55 3.63 13.86 26.24
C LEU A 55 3.64 13.45 24.75
N LEU A 56 4.23 14.26 23.87
CA LEU A 56 4.10 14.08 22.42
C LEU A 56 4.88 12.89 21.85
N ASP A 57 5.81 12.34 22.61
CA ASP A 57 6.58 11.12 22.28
C ASP A 57 6.11 9.88 23.06
N LYS A 58 4.99 9.99 23.80
CA LYS A 58 4.48 8.92 24.67
C LYS A 58 3.43 8.03 24.00
N HIS A 59 3.15 6.90 24.62
CA HIS A 59 2.19 5.92 24.13
C HIS A 59 0.85 6.06 24.85
N PHE A 60 -0.24 6.03 24.10
CA PHE A 60 -1.60 6.25 24.58
C PHE A 60 -2.54 5.16 24.09
N VAL A 61 -3.53 4.83 24.94
CA VAL A 61 -4.63 3.94 24.61
C VAL A 61 -5.95 4.53 25.09
N LEU A 62 -6.98 4.54 24.24
CA LEU A 62 -8.33 4.86 24.71
C LEU A 62 -8.89 3.66 25.49
N VAL A 63 -9.52 3.96 26.62
CA VAL A 63 -10.27 2.97 27.42
C VAL A 63 -11.78 3.26 27.48
N ASN A 64 -12.20 4.38 26.90
CA ASN A 64 -13.59 4.79 26.71
C ASN A 64 -13.71 5.58 25.40
N ASP A 65 -14.94 5.70 24.90
CA ASP A 65 -15.28 6.74 23.94
C ASP A 65 -15.14 8.12 24.61
N ILE A 66 -14.63 9.11 23.86
CA ILE A 66 -14.34 10.45 24.36
C ILE A 66 -15.23 11.45 23.63
N ASP A 67 -16.22 12.03 24.33
CA ASP A 67 -17.11 13.03 23.76
C ASP A 67 -16.59 14.45 24.01
N LEU A 68 -16.37 15.20 22.91
CA LEU A 68 -15.86 16.57 22.93
C LEU A 68 -16.98 17.63 22.78
N ASP A 69 -18.26 17.25 22.88
CA ASP A 69 -19.38 18.20 22.88
C ASP A 69 -19.14 19.32 23.91
N PRO A 70 -19.16 20.61 23.52
CA PRO A 70 -18.93 21.74 24.42
C PRO A 70 -19.93 21.86 25.59
N ASN A 71 -21.03 21.10 25.57
CA ASN A 71 -22.01 21.03 26.66
C ASN A 71 -21.69 19.93 27.69
N LEU A 72 -20.69 19.09 27.46
CA LEU A 72 -20.24 18.02 28.36
C LEU A 72 -18.94 18.41 29.08
N PRO A 73 -18.63 17.82 30.26
CA PRO A 73 -17.38 18.06 30.96
C PRO A 73 -16.15 17.80 30.08
N GLY A 74 -15.26 18.79 29.98
CA GLY A 74 -14.02 18.71 29.22
C GLY A 74 -14.14 18.92 27.72
N GLY A 75 -15.36 18.85 27.18
CA GLY A 75 -15.66 19.20 25.79
C GLY A 75 -15.58 20.70 25.55
N GLN A 76 -15.19 21.10 24.35
CA GLN A 76 -15.04 22.50 23.95
C GLN A 76 -14.97 22.66 22.43
N VAL A 77 -15.17 23.89 21.97
CA VAL A 77 -14.83 24.30 20.60
C VAL A 77 -13.35 24.66 20.57
N PHE A 78 -12.61 24.08 19.63
CA PHE A 78 -11.19 24.37 19.42
C PHE A 78 -11.01 25.41 18.29
N TYR A 79 -9.89 26.13 18.32
CA TYR A 79 -9.54 27.17 17.34
C TYR A 79 -8.20 26.86 16.62
N GLY A 80 -7.87 25.58 16.55
CA GLY A 80 -6.63 25.02 16.02
C GLY A 80 -6.54 23.53 16.38
N PRO A 81 -5.39 22.89 16.14
CA PRO A 81 -5.24 21.48 16.44
C PRO A 81 -5.42 21.15 17.92
N VAL A 82 -5.99 19.99 18.25
CA VAL A 82 -6.13 19.58 19.66
C VAL A 82 -4.77 19.17 20.22
N ILE A 83 -4.03 18.35 19.49
CA ILE A 83 -2.68 17.86 19.80
C ILE A 83 -1.69 18.46 18.79
N GLY A 84 -0.50 18.85 19.24
CA GLY A 84 0.54 19.38 18.35
C GLY A 84 0.22 20.76 17.78
N GLN A 85 0.02 21.74 18.68
CA GLN A 85 -0.47 23.08 18.36
C GLN A 85 0.54 24.01 17.66
N SER A 86 1.75 23.52 17.36
CA SER A 86 2.79 24.28 16.66
C SER A 86 3.70 23.38 15.84
N SER A 87 4.45 23.95 14.90
CA SER A 87 5.37 23.22 14.02
C SER A 87 6.55 22.54 14.73
N GLU A 88 6.82 22.89 15.99
CA GLU A 88 7.85 22.21 16.80
C GLU A 88 7.26 21.17 17.77
N ALA A 89 5.93 21.06 17.81
CA ALA A 89 5.19 20.16 18.69
C ALA A 89 4.62 18.97 17.90
N LEU A 90 5.49 18.20 17.26
CA LEU A 90 5.10 17.02 16.47
C LEU A 90 4.69 15.87 17.39
N PHE A 91 3.65 15.13 17.04
CA PHE A 91 3.32 13.87 17.71
C PHE A 91 4.21 12.74 17.17
N GLU A 92 5.15 12.27 17.99
CA GLU A 92 6.11 11.20 17.67
C GLU A 92 5.77 9.88 18.40
N GLY A 93 4.72 9.89 19.23
CA GLY A 93 4.29 8.76 20.04
C GLY A 93 3.38 7.76 19.32
N VAL A 94 2.72 6.89 20.09
CA VAL A 94 1.71 5.95 19.59
C VAL A 94 0.35 6.29 20.18
N PHE A 95 -0.67 6.41 19.34
CA PHE A 95 -2.06 6.60 19.76
C PHE A 95 -2.90 5.42 19.28
N TYR A 96 -3.31 4.57 20.22
CA TYR A 96 -4.13 3.40 19.95
C TYR A 96 -5.57 3.63 20.40
N GLY A 97 -6.50 3.73 19.44
CA GLY A 97 -7.92 3.97 19.75
C GLY A 97 -8.61 2.74 20.35
N ASN A 98 -8.05 1.53 20.22
CA ASN A 98 -8.56 0.30 20.85
C ASN A 98 -10.06 0.02 20.57
N GLY A 99 -10.56 0.43 19.41
CA GLY A 99 -11.96 0.28 19.02
C GLY A 99 -12.90 1.33 19.63
N HIS A 100 -12.37 2.32 20.35
CA HIS A 100 -13.11 3.47 20.86
C HIS A 100 -13.08 4.66 19.91
N ASN A 101 -14.03 5.56 20.11
CA ASN A 101 -14.23 6.74 19.26
C ASN A 101 -14.03 8.05 20.01
N ILE A 102 -13.60 9.07 19.28
CA ILE A 102 -13.69 10.47 19.68
C ILE A 102 -14.93 11.07 19.01
N LEU A 103 -15.84 11.62 19.80
CA LEU A 103 -17.14 12.11 19.34
C LEU A 103 -17.17 13.65 19.34
N ASN A 104 -17.94 14.21 18.41
CA ASN A 104 -18.36 15.62 18.39
C ASN A 104 -17.21 16.66 18.40
N LEU A 105 -16.05 16.31 17.82
CA LEU A 105 -14.93 17.23 17.67
C LEU A 105 -15.34 18.45 16.81
N THR A 106 -15.39 19.63 17.44
CA THR A 106 -15.67 20.89 16.74
C THR A 106 -14.44 21.79 16.73
N ILE A 107 -13.93 22.12 15.55
CA ILE A 107 -12.85 23.08 15.36
C ILE A 107 -13.36 24.20 14.45
N ASP A 108 -13.40 25.43 14.95
CA ASP A 108 -13.77 26.62 14.17
C ASP A 108 -12.55 27.53 14.02
N SER A 109 -11.84 27.42 12.91
CA SER A 109 -10.56 28.10 12.73
C SER A 109 -10.28 28.54 11.30
N ASN A 110 -9.41 29.53 11.16
CA ASN A 110 -8.79 29.94 9.89
C ASN A 110 -7.31 29.49 9.81
N THR A 111 -6.88 28.58 10.68
CA THR A 111 -5.53 28.02 10.73
C THR A 111 -5.56 26.52 10.39
N PRO A 112 -4.41 25.85 10.20
CA PRO A 112 -4.39 24.40 10.04
C PRO A 112 -5.13 23.68 11.19
N SER A 113 -6.05 22.78 10.87
CA SER A 113 -7.04 22.25 11.83
C SER A 113 -7.29 20.74 11.70
N GLY A 114 -7.25 20.04 12.83
CA GLY A 114 -7.46 18.61 12.96
C GLY A 114 -7.28 18.14 14.40
N LEU A 115 -7.57 16.88 14.71
CA LEU A 115 -7.27 16.33 16.05
C LEU A 115 -5.77 16.49 16.35
N ILE A 116 -4.90 16.11 15.40
CA ILE A 116 -3.45 16.29 15.50
C ILE A 116 -2.98 17.29 14.44
N GLY A 117 -2.15 18.25 14.85
CA GLY A 117 -1.53 19.20 13.92
C GLY A 117 -0.58 18.48 12.98
N GLU A 118 0.43 17.83 13.53
CA GLU A 118 1.40 17.08 12.74
C GLU A 118 1.84 15.80 13.43
N ILE A 119 1.77 14.69 12.70
CA ILE A 119 2.32 13.39 13.10
C ILE A 119 3.74 13.31 12.53
N GLY A 120 4.72 13.14 13.41
CA GLY A 120 6.13 12.97 13.06
C GLY A 120 6.41 11.60 12.46
N SER A 121 7.64 11.38 11.98
CA SER A 121 7.99 10.14 11.26
C SER A 121 7.96 8.88 12.14
N ASN A 122 8.06 9.01 13.46
CA ASN A 122 7.89 7.88 14.39
C ASN A 122 6.45 7.75 14.91
N GLY A 123 5.61 8.75 14.64
CA GLY A 123 4.24 8.80 15.11
C GLY A 123 3.37 7.71 14.49
N GLN A 124 2.57 7.04 15.31
CA GLN A 124 1.69 5.96 14.86
C GLN A 124 0.29 6.12 15.44
N LEU A 125 -0.71 6.11 14.57
CA LEU A 125 -2.12 6.14 14.95
C LEU A 125 -2.79 4.88 14.46
N SER A 126 -3.54 4.19 15.34
CA SER A 126 -4.34 3.06 14.87
C SER A 126 -5.62 2.79 15.65
N ASN A 127 -6.58 2.14 14.98
CA ASN A 127 -7.86 1.69 15.53
C ASN A 127 -8.67 2.81 16.19
N LEU A 128 -8.74 3.99 15.56
CA LEU A 128 -9.37 5.19 16.10
C LEU A 128 -10.43 5.77 15.15
N GLY A 129 -11.66 5.94 15.66
CA GLY A 129 -12.75 6.60 14.94
C GLY A 129 -13.03 8.02 15.44
N LEU A 130 -13.29 8.94 14.53
CA LEU A 130 -13.80 10.29 14.82
C LEU A 130 -15.22 10.44 14.26
N ILE A 131 -16.22 10.63 15.12
CA ILE A 131 -17.64 10.65 14.71
C ILE A 131 -18.28 11.99 15.07
N GLY A 132 -19.02 12.58 14.14
CA GLY A 132 -19.68 13.87 14.35
C GLY A 132 -18.70 15.03 14.29
N VAL A 133 -17.64 14.92 13.47
CA VAL A 133 -16.66 16.01 13.32
C VAL A 133 -17.27 17.21 12.61
N SER A 134 -16.91 18.41 13.06
CA SER A 134 -17.23 19.67 12.38
C SER A 134 -15.99 20.55 12.39
N ILE A 135 -15.25 20.56 11.28
CA ILE A 135 -13.95 21.23 11.19
C ILE A 135 -13.97 22.30 10.10
N SER A 136 -13.54 23.51 10.46
CA SER A 136 -13.14 24.57 9.53
C SER A 136 -11.66 24.91 9.75
N GLY A 137 -10.91 25.13 8.67
CA GLY A 137 -9.49 25.46 8.74
C GLY A 137 -8.91 25.96 7.43
N PHE A 138 -7.72 26.59 7.44
CA PHE A 138 -7.03 26.92 6.20
C PHE A 138 -6.54 25.66 5.45
N LYS A 139 -6.02 24.70 6.23
CA LYS A 139 -5.76 23.31 5.86
C LYS A 139 -6.49 22.43 6.86
N ALA A 140 -7.08 21.33 6.42
CA ALA A 140 -7.88 20.54 7.33
C ALA A 140 -7.80 19.04 7.04
N GLY A 141 -7.77 18.27 8.13
CA GLY A 141 -7.95 16.83 8.14
C GLY A 141 -8.49 16.43 9.51
N SER A 142 -9.54 15.60 9.55
CA SER A 142 -10.19 15.27 10.82
C SER A 142 -9.22 14.68 11.84
N LEU A 143 -8.40 13.73 11.39
CA LEU A 143 -7.43 13.04 12.24
C LEU A 143 -6.12 13.83 12.34
N ALA A 144 -5.59 14.27 11.20
CA ALA A 144 -4.32 15.00 11.15
C ALA A 144 -4.32 16.09 10.08
N VAL A 145 -3.70 17.23 10.37
CA VAL A 145 -3.39 18.20 9.29
C VAL A 145 -2.26 17.66 8.42
N ILE A 146 -1.17 17.20 9.03
CA ILE A 146 0.00 16.65 8.33
C ILE A 146 0.35 15.27 8.92
N ASN A 147 0.51 14.26 8.05
CA ASN A 147 1.02 12.95 8.41
C ASN A 147 2.42 12.71 7.81
N LYS A 148 3.43 12.44 8.64
CA LYS A 148 4.73 11.91 8.22
C LYS A 148 4.99 10.49 8.72
N GLY A 149 4.11 9.98 9.58
CA GLY A 149 4.22 8.68 10.22
C GLY A 149 3.25 7.67 9.61
N SER A 150 2.64 6.83 10.45
CA SER A 150 1.68 5.82 10.02
C SER A 150 0.29 6.02 10.62
N ILE A 151 -0.72 5.91 9.76
CA ILE A 151 -2.13 5.88 10.14
C ILE A 151 -2.71 4.56 9.65
N ARG A 152 -3.26 3.76 10.56
CA ARG A 152 -3.80 2.42 10.24
C ARG A 152 -5.17 2.18 10.87
N ASP A 153 -6.15 1.72 10.10
CA ASP A 153 -7.49 1.37 10.60
C ASP A 153 -8.16 2.51 11.38
N CYS A 154 -8.04 3.73 10.84
CA CYS A 154 -8.65 4.93 11.39
C CYS A 154 -9.76 5.45 10.48
N TYR A 155 -10.75 6.14 11.05
CA TYR A 155 -11.82 6.70 10.25
C TYR A 155 -12.40 7.99 10.79
N ALA A 156 -13.07 8.74 9.91
CA ALA A 156 -13.77 9.98 10.26
C ALA A 156 -15.14 10.10 9.57
N ALA A 157 -16.13 10.63 10.29
CA ALA A 157 -17.46 10.93 9.78
C ALA A 157 -17.95 12.31 10.30
N GLY A 158 -18.44 13.15 9.39
CA GLY A 158 -18.88 14.52 9.68
C GLY A 158 -18.63 15.49 8.53
N THR A 159 -18.29 16.74 8.83
CA THR A 159 -18.02 17.77 7.83
C THR A 159 -16.62 18.37 8.01
N VAL A 160 -15.86 18.46 6.92
CA VAL A 160 -14.55 19.11 6.89
C VAL A 160 -14.54 20.19 5.82
N SER A 161 -14.25 21.42 6.22
CA SER A 161 -14.17 22.56 5.32
C SER A 161 -12.81 23.25 5.43
N GLY A 162 -12.30 23.73 4.30
CA GLY A 162 -11.12 24.57 4.31
C GLY A 162 -10.83 25.27 3.00
N TYR A 163 -9.59 25.73 2.82
CA TYR A 163 -9.19 26.47 1.61
C TYR A 163 -8.18 25.68 0.77
N TYR A 164 -7.05 25.28 1.37
CA TYR A 164 -5.91 24.81 0.58
C TYR A 164 -5.82 23.28 0.48
N ASP A 165 -5.28 22.61 1.52
CA ASP A 165 -5.17 21.15 1.58
C ASP A 165 -6.27 20.64 2.52
N VAL A 166 -7.32 20.05 1.95
CA VAL A 166 -8.51 19.62 2.69
C VAL A 166 -8.77 18.14 2.42
N GLY A 167 -8.64 17.31 3.44
CA GLY A 167 -8.98 15.89 3.39
C GLY A 167 -10.00 15.53 4.45
N GLY A 168 -10.88 14.56 4.18
CA GLY A 168 -11.81 14.07 5.20
C GLY A 168 -11.12 13.42 6.40
N LEU A 169 -9.92 12.83 6.20
CA LEU A 169 -9.11 12.24 7.27
C LEU A 169 -7.80 12.98 7.49
N VAL A 170 -7.05 13.27 6.42
CA VAL A 170 -5.71 13.89 6.49
C VAL A 170 -5.61 15.07 5.52
N GLY A 171 -5.13 16.23 5.96
CA GLY A 171 -4.89 17.35 5.05
C GLY A 171 -3.75 17.06 4.06
N ILE A 172 -2.56 16.77 4.58
CA ILE A 172 -1.34 16.48 3.83
C ILE A 172 -0.73 15.17 4.30
N ASN A 173 -0.42 14.28 3.37
CA ASN A 173 0.21 13.00 3.66
C ASN A 173 1.61 12.87 3.02
N TRP A 174 2.62 12.64 3.85
CA TRP A 174 3.99 12.28 3.50
C TRP A 174 4.42 10.92 4.08
N GLY A 175 3.51 10.23 4.76
CA GLY A 175 3.72 8.91 5.36
C GLY A 175 2.79 7.85 4.76
N SER A 176 2.42 6.86 5.57
CA SER A 176 1.50 5.79 5.17
C SER A 176 0.10 5.99 5.77
N VAL A 177 -0.91 5.68 4.96
CA VAL A 177 -2.32 5.59 5.36
C VAL A 177 -2.87 4.26 4.86
N THR A 178 -3.22 3.37 5.78
CA THR A 178 -3.62 1.99 5.44
C THR A 178 -4.92 1.60 6.16
N GLY A 179 -5.81 0.86 5.49
CA GLY A 179 -7.03 0.33 6.10
C GLY A 179 -7.99 1.41 6.62
N SER A 180 -7.82 2.65 6.17
CA SER A 180 -8.45 3.83 6.77
C SER A 180 -9.47 4.46 5.82
N TYR A 181 -10.47 5.15 6.36
CA TYR A 181 -11.56 5.66 5.53
C TYR A 181 -12.20 6.95 6.01
N SER A 182 -12.92 7.62 5.11
CA SER A 182 -13.71 8.81 5.44
C SER A 182 -15.12 8.74 4.87
N ILE A 183 -16.08 9.10 5.71
CA ILE A 183 -17.49 9.34 5.37
C ILE A 183 -17.79 10.84 5.58
N CYS A 184 -16.77 11.70 5.50
CA CYS A 184 -16.95 13.13 5.67
C CYS A 184 -17.43 13.79 4.38
N ASP A 185 -18.34 14.75 4.50
CA ASP A 185 -18.57 15.73 3.44
C ASP A 185 -17.42 16.74 3.48
N VAL A 186 -16.68 16.85 2.38
CA VAL A 186 -15.46 17.65 2.27
C VAL A 186 -15.66 18.81 1.31
N MET A 187 -15.39 20.03 1.78
CA MET A 187 -15.48 21.25 0.99
C MET A 187 -14.15 22.03 1.04
N GLY A 188 -13.59 22.36 -0.12
CA GLY A 188 -12.34 23.13 -0.20
C GLY A 188 -12.22 23.97 -1.48
N ASP A 189 -11.05 24.57 -1.72
CA ASP A 189 -10.79 25.37 -2.93
C ASP A 189 -9.68 24.75 -3.80
N TRP A 190 -8.53 24.34 -3.23
CA TRP A 190 -7.34 23.99 -4.05
C TRP A 190 -6.95 22.53 -4.20
N ASN A 191 -6.82 21.78 -3.11
CA ASN A 191 -6.45 20.35 -3.11
C ASN A 191 -7.45 19.68 -2.18
N VAL A 192 -8.49 19.10 -2.76
CA VAL A 192 -9.65 18.61 -2.00
C VAL A 192 -9.81 17.12 -2.26
N GLY A 193 -9.67 16.32 -1.20
CA GLY A 193 -9.84 14.87 -1.25
C GLY A 193 -10.86 14.38 -0.23
N GLY A 194 -11.67 13.39 -0.60
CA GLY A 194 -12.57 12.76 0.37
C GLY A 194 -11.80 12.10 1.53
N LEU A 195 -10.59 11.60 1.30
CA LEU A 195 -9.70 11.08 2.34
C LEU A 195 -8.53 12.02 2.63
N ILE A 196 -7.79 12.41 1.58
CA ILE A 196 -6.53 13.16 1.69
C ILE A 196 -6.50 14.37 0.75
N GLY A 197 -6.21 15.57 1.28
CA GLY A 197 -6.09 16.77 0.44
C GLY A 197 -4.92 16.67 -0.56
N SER A 198 -3.70 16.52 -0.04
CA SER A 198 -2.48 16.32 -0.86
C SER A 198 -1.61 15.18 -0.34
N SER A 199 -1.08 14.35 -1.22
CA SER A 199 -0.15 13.27 -0.89
C SER A 199 1.16 13.40 -1.67
N ARG A 200 2.31 13.34 -0.98
CA ARG A 200 3.65 13.59 -1.53
C ARG A 200 4.77 12.79 -0.85
N MET A 201 6.00 12.94 -1.34
CA MET A 201 7.22 12.43 -0.70
C MET A 201 7.25 10.90 -0.57
N GLU A 202 6.94 10.21 -1.66
CA GLU A 202 6.95 8.73 -1.71
C GLU A 202 5.93 8.08 -0.74
N SER A 203 4.87 8.81 -0.40
CA SER A 203 3.80 8.36 0.49
C SER A 203 3.02 7.15 -0.05
N GLU A 204 2.41 6.38 0.85
CA GLU A 204 1.55 5.23 0.52
C GLU A 204 0.13 5.40 1.03
N ILE A 205 -0.84 5.03 0.19
CA ILE A 205 -2.26 4.96 0.52
C ILE A 205 -2.76 3.59 0.04
N SER A 206 -3.14 2.72 0.98
CA SER A 206 -3.52 1.33 0.66
C SER A 206 -4.74 0.85 1.45
N TYR A 207 -5.61 0.03 0.82
CA TYR A 207 -6.80 -0.51 1.49
C TYR A 207 -7.73 0.58 2.08
N CYS A 208 -7.82 1.73 1.41
CA CYS A 208 -8.54 2.90 1.91
C CYS A 208 -9.79 3.20 1.07
N HIS A 209 -10.76 3.89 1.67
CA HIS A 209 -11.93 4.35 0.90
C HIS A 209 -12.53 5.67 1.38
N ALA A 210 -13.28 6.32 0.49
CA ALA A 210 -14.06 7.50 0.82
C ALA A 210 -15.46 7.48 0.19
N THR A 211 -16.46 7.86 0.98
CA THR A 211 -17.89 7.72 0.61
C THR A 211 -18.69 9.02 0.75
N GLY A 212 -18.18 10.02 1.49
CA GLY A 212 -18.82 11.34 1.59
C GLY A 212 -18.65 12.17 0.32
N SER A 213 -19.44 13.24 0.21
CA SER A 213 -19.38 14.13 -0.96
C SER A 213 -18.13 15.02 -0.94
N VAL A 214 -17.58 15.30 -2.12
CA VAL A 214 -16.38 16.16 -2.26
C VAL A 214 -16.68 17.31 -3.21
N THR A 215 -16.54 18.54 -2.73
CA THR A 215 -16.74 19.76 -3.51
C THR A 215 -15.51 20.65 -3.42
N GLY A 216 -14.98 21.12 -4.55
CA GLY A 216 -13.94 22.16 -4.55
C GLY A 216 -13.76 22.89 -5.87
N GLU A 217 -12.76 23.76 -5.98
CA GLU A 217 -12.52 24.50 -7.23
C GLU A 217 -11.47 23.81 -8.10
N ARG A 218 -10.32 23.44 -7.54
CA ARG A 218 -9.20 22.83 -8.27
C ARG A 218 -8.78 21.52 -7.61
N LYS A 219 -8.23 20.61 -8.41
CA LYS A 219 -7.64 19.32 -7.98
C LYS A 219 -8.50 18.62 -6.95
N VAL A 220 -9.68 18.21 -7.42
CA VAL A 220 -10.72 17.63 -6.59
C VAL A 220 -10.79 16.13 -6.87
N GLY A 221 -10.54 15.31 -5.86
CA GLY A 221 -10.57 13.86 -5.97
C GLY A 221 -11.49 13.23 -4.94
N GLY A 222 -12.22 12.18 -5.32
CA GLY A 222 -13.02 11.44 -4.33
C GLY A 222 -12.18 10.84 -3.20
N LEU A 223 -10.92 10.45 -3.47
CA LEU A 223 -9.98 9.95 -2.48
C LEU A 223 -8.89 10.99 -2.17
N VAL A 224 -8.17 11.43 -3.20
CA VAL A 224 -7.02 12.34 -3.07
C VAL A 224 -7.15 13.53 -4.02
N GLY A 225 -7.02 14.76 -3.52
CA GLY A 225 -7.04 15.94 -4.37
C GLY A 225 -5.82 16.01 -5.31
N ASP A 226 -4.63 16.16 -4.71
CA ASP A 226 -3.34 16.25 -5.42
C ASP A 226 -2.40 15.12 -4.97
N ALA A 227 -2.18 14.14 -5.83
CA ALA A 227 -1.22 13.06 -5.62
C ALA A 227 0.04 13.31 -6.46
N SER A 228 1.19 13.39 -5.82
CA SER A 228 2.48 13.55 -6.49
C SER A 228 3.44 12.61 -5.83
N SER A 229 4.08 11.70 -6.56
CA SER A 229 5.03 10.79 -5.92
C SER A 229 4.36 9.95 -4.81
N THR A 230 3.25 9.30 -5.17
CA THR A 230 2.39 8.57 -4.24
C THR A 230 1.98 7.21 -4.80
N LEU A 231 1.99 6.19 -3.95
CA LEU A 231 1.29 4.93 -4.20
C LEU A 231 -0.15 5.03 -3.76
N VAL A 232 -1.09 4.75 -4.65
CA VAL A 232 -2.50 4.50 -4.32
C VAL A 232 -2.88 3.10 -4.77
N SER A 233 -3.09 2.18 -3.84
CA SER A 233 -3.37 0.77 -4.15
C SER A 233 -4.59 0.22 -3.40
N GLN A 234 -5.39 -0.61 -4.06
CA GLN A 234 -6.54 -1.27 -3.42
C GLN A 234 -7.49 -0.28 -2.72
N CYS A 235 -7.76 0.86 -3.35
CA CYS A 235 -8.61 1.91 -2.80
C CYS A 235 -9.86 2.13 -3.63
N TYR A 236 -10.93 2.63 -3.01
CA TYR A 236 -12.13 2.95 -3.76
C TYR A 236 -12.91 4.18 -3.26
N THR A 237 -13.74 4.72 -4.15
CA THR A 237 -14.64 5.84 -3.83
C THR A 237 -16.05 5.61 -4.35
N THR A 238 -17.02 6.13 -3.60
CA THR A 238 -18.46 6.04 -3.96
C THR A 238 -19.20 7.37 -3.86
N GLY A 239 -18.65 8.34 -3.12
CA GLY A 239 -19.25 9.66 -2.97
C GLY A 239 -19.17 10.48 -4.26
N PRO A 240 -20.14 11.39 -4.51
CA PRO A 240 -20.09 12.29 -5.66
C PRO A 240 -18.96 13.32 -5.51
N THR A 241 -18.30 13.65 -6.62
CA THR A 241 -17.21 14.61 -6.68
C THR A 241 -17.56 15.75 -7.65
N SER A 242 -17.46 17.00 -7.19
CA SER A 242 -17.69 18.18 -8.03
C SER A 242 -16.58 19.21 -7.90
N GLY A 243 -16.16 19.80 -9.02
CA GLY A 243 -15.33 21.00 -8.99
C GLY A 243 -15.12 21.68 -10.33
N ASN A 244 -14.20 22.64 -10.44
CA ASN A 244 -13.96 23.33 -11.71
C ASN A 244 -12.88 22.63 -12.55
N ARG A 245 -11.67 22.44 -12.00
CA ARG A 245 -10.51 21.97 -12.78
C ARG A 245 -9.77 20.81 -12.14
N ASP A 246 -9.36 19.84 -12.96
CA ASP A 246 -8.65 18.62 -12.55
C ASP A 246 -9.52 17.84 -11.54
N VAL A 247 -10.65 17.33 -12.01
CA VAL A 247 -11.69 16.68 -11.18
C VAL A 247 -11.72 15.18 -11.49
N GLY A 248 -11.50 14.36 -10.47
CA GLY A 248 -11.44 12.90 -10.62
C GLY A 248 -12.29 12.15 -9.60
N GLY A 249 -12.91 11.05 -10.01
CA GLY A 249 -13.67 10.21 -9.08
C GLY A 249 -12.80 9.59 -7.99
N LEU A 250 -11.52 9.30 -8.26
CA LEU A 250 -10.53 8.84 -7.28
C LEU A 250 -9.50 9.93 -6.97
N ILE A 251 -8.82 10.47 -8.00
CA ILE A 251 -7.75 11.47 -7.83
C ILE A 251 -7.97 12.66 -8.75
N GLY A 252 -7.92 13.89 -8.23
CA GLY A 252 -8.05 15.09 -9.05
C GLY A 252 -6.86 15.26 -10.00
N HIS A 253 -5.66 15.33 -9.44
CA HIS A 253 -4.41 15.53 -10.19
C HIS A 253 -3.32 14.57 -9.70
N CYS A 254 -2.80 13.74 -10.61
CA CYS A 254 -1.79 12.71 -10.33
C CYS A 254 -0.53 12.99 -11.15
N THR A 255 0.60 13.21 -10.47
CA THR A 255 1.86 13.63 -11.10
C THR A 255 3.11 12.99 -10.53
N PHE A 256 4.26 13.25 -11.17
CA PHE A 256 5.60 12.91 -10.66
C PHE A 256 5.70 11.47 -10.15
N ARG A 257 5.44 10.52 -11.04
CA ARG A 257 5.48 9.08 -10.79
C ARG A 257 4.52 8.64 -9.68
N CYS A 258 3.35 9.26 -9.65
CA CYS A 258 2.18 8.76 -8.94
C CYS A 258 1.73 7.44 -9.61
N MET A 259 1.37 6.45 -8.78
CA MET A 259 1.00 5.11 -9.22
C MET A 259 -0.34 4.71 -8.63
N ILE A 260 -1.27 4.32 -9.50
CA ILE A 260 -2.62 3.90 -9.11
C ILE A 260 -2.79 2.44 -9.56
N THR A 261 -3.05 1.54 -8.61
CA THR A 261 -3.20 0.11 -8.89
C THR A 261 -4.39 -0.49 -8.14
N TYR A 262 -5.17 -1.36 -8.79
CA TYR A 262 -6.28 -2.04 -8.12
C TYR A 262 -7.28 -1.07 -7.47
N CYS A 263 -7.63 0.02 -8.16
CA CYS A 263 -8.51 1.03 -7.60
C CYS A 263 -9.79 1.16 -8.40
N TYR A 264 -10.86 1.65 -7.76
CA TYR A 264 -12.07 2.00 -8.50
C TYR A 264 -12.84 3.18 -7.96
N ALA A 265 -13.60 3.83 -8.84
CA ALA A 265 -14.49 4.94 -8.49
C ALA A 265 -15.89 4.72 -9.08
N THR A 266 -16.91 4.91 -8.24
CA THR A 266 -18.32 4.71 -8.62
C THR A 266 -19.20 5.94 -8.46
N GLY A 267 -18.71 6.96 -7.73
CA GLY A 267 -19.42 8.23 -7.58
C GLY A 267 -19.49 9.01 -8.90
N SER A 268 -20.54 9.82 -9.06
CA SER A 268 -20.65 10.74 -10.18
C SER A 268 -19.58 11.82 -10.09
N VAL A 269 -19.01 12.21 -11.24
CA VAL A 269 -17.99 13.25 -11.34
C VAL A 269 -18.51 14.38 -12.21
N ASP A 270 -18.55 15.59 -11.68
CA ASP A 270 -18.98 16.79 -12.39
C ASP A 270 -17.90 17.87 -12.34
N GLY A 271 -17.51 18.44 -13.47
CA GLY A 271 -16.66 19.61 -13.47
C GLY A 271 -16.59 20.38 -14.78
N ASP A 272 -15.58 21.22 -14.96
CA ASP A 272 -15.46 22.09 -16.13
C ASP A 272 -14.32 21.64 -17.06
N ASN A 273 -13.10 21.52 -16.55
CA ASN A 273 -11.88 21.21 -17.32
C ASN A 273 -11.07 20.04 -16.70
N ASN A 274 -10.63 19.09 -17.52
CA ASN A 274 -9.92 17.87 -17.11
C ASN A 274 -10.73 17.03 -16.12
N VAL A 275 -11.82 16.43 -16.61
CA VAL A 275 -12.77 15.68 -15.78
C VAL A 275 -12.70 14.19 -16.11
N GLY A 276 -12.29 13.37 -15.13
CA GLY A 276 -12.12 11.94 -15.30
C GLY A 276 -12.94 11.11 -14.32
N GLY A 277 -13.52 10.01 -14.79
CA GLY A 277 -14.25 9.09 -13.91
C GLY A 277 -13.35 8.48 -12.82
N LEU A 278 -12.06 8.27 -13.10
CA LEU A 278 -11.06 7.85 -12.11
C LEU A 278 -10.09 8.98 -11.77
N VAL A 279 -9.46 9.60 -12.79
CA VAL A 279 -8.42 10.62 -12.60
C VAL A 279 -8.71 11.86 -13.44
N GLY A 280 -8.73 13.05 -12.85
CA GLY A 280 -8.91 14.29 -13.61
C GLY A 280 -7.76 14.54 -14.59
N SER A 281 -6.54 14.65 -14.07
CA SER A 281 -5.32 14.87 -14.86
C SER A 281 -4.19 13.92 -14.46
N LEU A 282 -3.59 13.24 -15.45
CA LEU A 282 -2.52 12.27 -15.29
C LEU A 282 -1.26 12.70 -16.06
N LEU A 283 -0.23 13.17 -15.35
CA LEU A 283 1.01 13.69 -15.96
C LEU A 283 2.25 12.98 -15.39
N SER A 284 2.99 12.26 -16.24
CA SER A 284 4.15 11.48 -15.79
C SER A 284 3.81 10.52 -14.63
N ALA A 285 2.69 9.83 -14.75
CA ALA A 285 2.11 8.93 -13.74
C ALA A 285 1.42 7.74 -14.44
N SER A 286 1.07 6.69 -13.69
CA SER A 286 0.52 5.44 -14.28
C SER A 286 -0.71 4.93 -13.54
N ILE A 287 -1.66 4.38 -14.30
CA ILE A 287 -2.85 3.69 -13.78
C ILE A 287 -2.83 2.27 -14.32
N VAL A 288 -3.02 1.28 -13.44
CA VAL A 288 -2.98 -0.13 -13.79
C VAL A 288 -4.13 -0.88 -13.10
N LEU A 289 -4.78 -1.80 -13.82
CA LEU A 289 -5.77 -2.73 -13.26
C LEU A 289 -6.82 -2.01 -12.40
N SER A 290 -7.41 -0.94 -12.93
CA SER A 290 -8.32 -0.05 -12.21
C SER A 290 -9.52 0.31 -13.07
N TYR A 291 -10.64 0.73 -12.47
CA TYR A 291 -11.82 1.06 -13.26
C TYR A 291 -12.67 2.19 -12.70
N ALA A 292 -13.49 2.80 -13.54
CA ALA A 292 -14.53 3.75 -13.12
C ALA A 292 -15.89 3.39 -13.72
N ASN A 293 -16.97 3.57 -12.96
CA ASN A 293 -18.32 3.31 -13.49
C ASN A 293 -19.36 4.39 -13.12
N GLY A 294 -18.94 5.48 -12.49
CA GLY A 294 -19.78 6.65 -12.26
C GLY A 294 -19.97 7.48 -13.53
N SER A 295 -21.08 8.24 -13.58
CA SER A 295 -21.33 9.20 -14.65
C SER A 295 -20.32 10.34 -14.61
N VAL A 296 -19.87 10.82 -15.77
CA VAL A 296 -18.90 11.92 -15.87
C VAL A 296 -19.43 13.04 -16.75
N SER A 297 -19.47 14.27 -16.23
CA SER A 297 -19.88 15.48 -16.94
C SER A 297 -18.82 16.59 -16.86
N GLY A 298 -18.62 17.29 -17.98
CA GLY A 298 -17.86 18.53 -18.01
C GLY A 298 -17.82 19.20 -19.37
N ALA A 299 -17.05 20.29 -19.49
CA ALA A 299 -17.01 21.12 -20.69
C ALA A 299 -15.80 20.83 -21.60
N GLU A 300 -14.62 20.60 -20.99
CA GLU A 300 -13.34 20.43 -21.69
C GLU A 300 -12.58 19.23 -21.12
N ASP A 301 -11.99 18.41 -22.02
CA ASP A 301 -11.19 17.23 -21.67
C ASP A 301 -11.88 16.30 -20.66
N VAL A 302 -12.98 15.68 -21.11
CA VAL A 302 -13.83 14.80 -20.31
C VAL A 302 -13.63 13.35 -20.74
N GLY A 303 -13.36 12.46 -19.79
CA GLY A 303 -13.20 11.03 -20.06
C GLY A 303 -13.77 10.14 -18.96
N GLY A 304 -14.27 8.97 -19.34
CA GLY A 304 -14.84 8.01 -18.40
C GLY A 304 -13.81 7.36 -17.48
N LEU A 305 -12.52 7.38 -17.85
CA LEU A 305 -11.41 6.97 -16.97
C LEU A 305 -10.53 8.16 -16.58
N VAL A 306 -9.94 8.84 -17.56
CA VAL A 306 -9.03 9.97 -17.34
C VAL A 306 -9.53 11.18 -18.14
N GLY A 307 -9.55 12.37 -17.54
CA GLY A 307 -9.91 13.60 -18.26
C GLY A 307 -8.82 14.03 -19.25
N PHE A 308 -7.62 14.25 -18.72
CA PHE A 308 -6.45 14.66 -19.49
C PHE A 308 -5.22 13.80 -19.18
N CYS A 309 -4.51 13.34 -20.21
CA CYS A 309 -3.44 12.37 -20.08
C CYS A 309 -2.25 12.65 -21.00
N PHE A 310 -1.03 12.58 -20.46
CA PHE A 310 0.22 12.50 -21.26
C PHE A 310 0.85 11.10 -21.29
N GLU A 311 0.24 10.13 -20.61
CA GLU A 311 0.76 8.77 -20.43
C GLU A 311 -0.35 7.75 -20.77
N GLU A 312 -0.12 6.46 -20.53
CA GLU A 312 -1.10 5.42 -20.79
C GLU A 312 -1.65 4.80 -19.49
N ALA A 313 -2.95 4.54 -19.46
CA ALA A 313 -3.59 3.67 -18.49
C ALA A 313 -3.61 2.23 -19.02
N TYR A 314 -3.14 1.27 -18.23
CA TYR A 314 -2.96 -0.12 -18.66
C TYR A 314 -3.96 -1.06 -17.99
N LEU A 315 -4.66 -1.88 -18.79
CA LEU A 315 -5.70 -2.80 -18.31
C LEU A 315 -6.74 -2.12 -17.41
N CYS A 316 -7.10 -0.88 -17.77
CA CYS A 316 -8.06 -0.07 -17.07
C CYS A 316 -9.33 0.10 -17.89
N TYR A 317 -10.47 0.08 -17.21
CA TYR A 317 -11.78 0.02 -17.83
C TYR A 317 -12.69 1.14 -17.33
N PHE A 318 -13.65 1.57 -18.15
CA PHE A 318 -14.70 2.44 -17.68
C PHE A 318 -16.05 2.12 -18.30
N LEU A 319 -17.13 2.28 -17.54
CA LEU A 319 -18.49 2.05 -18.03
C LEU A 319 -18.82 3.10 -19.10
N LYS A 320 -19.41 2.67 -20.22
CA LYS A 320 -19.81 3.58 -21.30
C LYS A 320 -20.86 4.60 -20.84
N ALA A 321 -20.82 5.79 -21.43
CA ALA A 321 -21.80 6.85 -21.18
C ALA A 321 -23.26 6.43 -21.41
N GLU A 322 -23.54 5.63 -22.44
CA GLU A 322 -24.90 5.13 -22.74
C GLU A 322 -25.42 4.15 -21.68
N ASP A 323 -24.51 3.55 -20.91
CA ASP A 323 -24.78 2.65 -19.79
C ASP A 323 -24.71 3.37 -18.42
N GLY A 324 -24.57 4.70 -18.41
CA GLY A 324 -24.54 5.52 -17.19
C GLY A 324 -23.14 5.86 -16.67
N GLY A 325 -22.07 5.49 -17.40
CA GLY A 325 -20.71 5.90 -17.09
C GLY A 325 -20.27 7.19 -17.79
N GLY A 326 -19.01 7.28 -18.21
CA GLY A 326 -18.42 8.49 -18.79
C GLY A 326 -18.14 8.41 -20.30
N PRO A 327 -17.85 9.56 -20.95
CA PRO A 327 -17.55 9.61 -22.38
C PRO A 327 -16.19 8.95 -22.69
N ASP A 328 -16.06 8.38 -23.89
CA ASP A 328 -14.79 7.81 -24.34
C ASP A 328 -13.93 8.88 -25.04
N ASN A 329 -12.75 9.16 -24.48
CA ASN A 329 -11.74 10.06 -25.04
C ASN A 329 -10.45 9.33 -25.44
N GLY A 330 -10.43 7.99 -25.42
CA GLY A 330 -9.29 7.17 -25.81
C GLY A 330 -8.23 6.93 -24.72
N TYR A 331 -8.41 7.40 -23.49
CA TYR A 331 -7.46 7.18 -22.38
C TYR A 331 -7.81 5.99 -21.46
N GLY A 332 -8.63 5.05 -21.93
CA GLY A 332 -8.99 3.84 -21.20
C GLY A 332 -9.82 2.90 -22.09
N THR A 333 -10.20 1.73 -21.56
CA THR A 333 -11.02 0.77 -22.31
C THR A 333 -12.49 0.92 -21.92
N ALA A 334 -13.33 1.41 -22.84
CA ALA A 334 -14.77 1.50 -22.62
C ALA A 334 -15.41 0.10 -22.57
N ILE A 335 -16.18 -0.20 -21.53
CA ILE A 335 -16.87 -1.48 -21.33
C ILE A 335 -18.38 -1.28 -21.18
N THR A 336 -19.18 -2.25 -21.63
CA THR A 336 -20.64 -2.19 -21.54
C THR A 336 -21.13 -2.67 -20.17
N GLN A 337 -22.39 -2.35 -19.83
CA GLN A 337 -23.05 -2.85 -18.64
C GLN A 337 -23.12 -4.39 -18.59
N SER A 338 -23.24 -5.07 -19.74
CA SER A 338 -23.25 -6.54 -19.78
C SER A 338 -21.87 -7.16 -19.60
N ASP A 339 -20.82 -6.43 -20.00
CA ASP A 339 -19.45 -6.93 -20.00
C ASP A 339 -18.75 -6.68 -18.66
N ILE A 340 -19.09 -5.60 -17.94
CA ILE A 340 -18.47 -5.22 -16.66
C ILE A 340 -18.74 -6.23 -15.54
N THR A 341 -19.71 -7.12 -15.71
CA THR A 341 -20.04 -8.17 -14.73
C THR A 341 -19.51 -9.56 -15.14
N GLN A 342 -18.53 -9.61 -16.05
CA GLN A 342 -17.95 -10.85 -16.55
C GLN A 342 -16.42 -10.85 -16.38
N PRO A 343 -15.84 -11.73 -15.53
CA PRO A 343 -14.40 -11.74 -15.27
C PRO A 343 -13.53 -11.91 -16.53
N ALA A 344 -14.02 -12.64 -17.53
CA ALA A 344 -13.32 -12.89 -18.79
C ALA A 344 -13.02 -11.61 -19.60
N ASN A 345 -13.74 -10.52 -19.34
CA ASN A 345 -13.53 -9.24 -20.01
C ASN A 345 -12.44 -8.37 -19.35
N PHE A 346 -11.94 -8.78 -18.19
CA PHE A 346 -10.89 -8.10 -17.44
C PHE A 346 -9.58 -8.86 -17.62
N VAL A 347 -8.96 -8.71 -18.79
CA VAL A 347 -7.71 -9.41 -19.13
C VAL A 347 -6.62 -9.05 -18.12
N GLY A 348 -5.94 -10.07 -17.58
CA GLY A 348 -4.83 -9.92 -16.64
C GLY A 348 -5.25 -9.56 -15.21
N TRP A 349 -6.54 -9.48 -14.90
CA TRP A 349 -7.02 -9.27 -13.54
C TRP A 349 -7.05 -10.59 -12.78
N ASP A 350 -6.56 -10.54 -11.54
CA ASP A 350 -6.56 -11.70 -10.64
C ASP A 350 -7.82 -11.69 -9.77
N PHE A 351 -8.73 -12.62 -10.06
CA PHE A 351 -10.00 -12.76 -9.37
C PHE A 351 -9.98 -13.98 -8.46
N TYR A 352 -10.56 -13.82 -7.28
CA TYR A 352 -10.85 -14.93 -6.38
C TYR A 352 -11.58 -16.08 -7.10
N GLY A 353 -10.96 -17.26 -7.09
CA GLY A 353 -11.45 -18.46 -7.77
C GLY A 353 -11.22 -18.49 -9.29
N GLY A 354 -10.40 -17.56 -9.81
CA GLY A 354 -10.00 -17.46 -11.21
C GLY A 354 -8.88 -18.43 -11.60
N SER A 355 -8.45 -18.36 -12.87
CA SER A 355 -7.40 -19.21 -13.42
C SER A 355 -5.98 -18.66 -13.28
N LEU A 356 -5.83 -17.41 -12.84
CA LEU A 356 -4.55 -16.77 -12.53
C LEU A 356 -4.23 -16.90 -11.04
N ASP A 357 -4.50 -18.07 -10.45
CA ASP A 357 -4.60 -18.25 -9.00
C ASP A 357 -3.23 -18.26 -8.28
N GLY A 358 -2.62 -17.08 -8.17
CA GLY A 358 -1.45 -16.83 -7.31
C GLY A 358 -1.71 -17.17 -5.84
N LEU A 359 -0.83 -16.70 -4.94
CA LEU A 359 -1.10 -16.86 -3.51
C LEU A 359 -2.18 -15.89 -3.02
N GLU A 360 -2.35 -14.74 -3.68
CA GLU A 360 -3.27 -13.68 -3.27
C GLU A 360 -4.07 -13.20 -4.46
N ASP A 361 -5.40 -13.11 -4.30
CA ASP A 361 -6.31 -12.50 -5.26
C ASP A 361 -6.52 -11.01 -4.92
N HIS A 362 -6.74 -10.15 -5.92
CA HIS A 362 -7.04 -8.73 -5.68
C HIS A 362 -8.52 -8.38 -5.87
N TRP A 363 -9.19 -9.09 -6.76
CA TRP A 363 -10.58 -8.82 -7.13
C TRP A 363 -11.52 -9.94 -6.75
N PHE A 364 -12.75 -9.58 -6.45
CA PHE A 364 -13.88 -10.49 -6.32
C PHE A 364 -15.00 -9.98 -7.23
N MET A 365 -15.70 -10.88 -7.92
CA MET A 365 -16.84 -10.52 -8.77
C MET A 365 -18.14 -11.01 -8.13
N PRO A 366 -18.91 -10.14 -7.45
CA PRO A 366 -20.22 -10.53 -6.93
C PRO A 366 -21.19 -10.82 -8.09
N PRO A 367 -22.18 -11.70 -7.89
CA PRO A 367 -23.16 -12.01 -8.92
C PRO A 367 -23.88 -10.77 -9.46
N ASN A 368 -23.83 -10.58 -10.78
CA ASN A 368 -24.47 -9.46 -11.49
C ASN A 368 -23.98 -8.06 -11.05
N SER A 369 -22.76 -7.97 -10.52
CA SER A 369 -22.17 -6.70 -10.08
C SER A 369 -20.77 -6.50 -10.69
N PRO A 370 -20.30 -5.25 -10.82
CA PRO A 370 -18.91 -4.95 -11.15
C PRO A 370 -17.91 -5.53 -10.13
N PRO A 371 -16.60 -5.61 -10.48
CA PRO A 371 -15.57 -6.10 -9.57
C PRO A 371 -15.51 -5.27 -8.29
N VAL A 372 -15.32 -5.93 -7.15
CA VAL A 372 -14.98 -5.28 -5.88
C VAL A 372 -13.66 -5.83 -5.38
N LEU A 373 -13.02 -5.13 -4.46
CA LEU A 373 -11.75 -5.58 -3.89
C LEU A 373 -12.01 -6.72 -2.91
N VAL A 374 -11.14 -7.74 -2.88
CA VAL A 374 -11.34 -8.95 -2.05
C VAL A 374 -11.49 -8.62 -0.56
N TRP A 375 -10.82 -7.56 -0.10
CA TRP A 375 -10.83 -7.13 1.29
C TRP A 375 -12.16 -6.49 1.74
N GLN A 376 -13.09 -6.22 0.81
CA GLN A 376 -14.43 -5.72 1.13
C GLN A 376 -15.33 -6.85 1.66
N THR A 377 -14.95 -7.43 2.79
CA THR A 377 -15.54 -8.65 3.38
C THR A 377 -17.04 -8.57 3.62
N ASP A 378 -17.57 -7.38 3.93
CA ASP A 378 -19.02 -7.16 4.07
C ASP A 378 -19.81 -7.37 2.77
N ILE A 379 -19.14 -7.22 1.61
CA ILE A 379 -19.71 -7.44 0.28
C ILE A 379 -19.38 -8.85 -0.22
N THR A 380 -18.12 -9.27 -0.06
CA THR A 380 -17.61 -10.51 -0.65
C THR A 380 -17.98 -11.75 0.17
N GLY A 381 -18.24 -11.60 1.48
CA GLY A 381 -18.41 -12.70 2.41
C GLY A 381 -17.13 -13.48 2.70
N LEU A 382 -15.99 -13.02 2.18
CA LEU A 382 -14.68 -13.59 2.46
C LEU A 382 -14.21 -13.19 3.85
N ILE A 383 -13.30 -13.98 4.41
CA ILE A 383 -12.57 -13.66 5.65
C ILE A 383 -11.07 -13.75 5.39
N ALA A 384 -10.30 -12.96 6.14
CA ALA A 384 -8.84 -12.96 6.02
C ALA A 384 -8.28 -14.31 6.47
N VAL A 385 -7.44 -14.91 5.63
CA VAL A 385 -6.61 -16.07 5.98
C VAL A 385 -5.48 -15.55 6.88
N PRO A 386 -5.28 -16.10 8.09
CA PRO A 386 -4.20 -15.67 8.98
C PRO A 386 -2.83 -15.77 8.29
N THR A 387 -1.92 -14.84 8.59
CA THR A 387 -0.54 -14.96 8.12
C THR A 387 0.13 -16.16 8.77
N LEU A 388 0.46 -17.17 7.97
CA LEU A 388 1.04 -18.43 8.47
C LEU A 388 2.55 -18.51 8.30
N ALA A 389 3.13 -17.74 7.37
CA ALA A 389 4.56 -17.80 7.06
C ALA A 389 5.44 -17.62 8.32
N GLY A 390 6.39 -18.53 8.50
CA GLY A 390 7.29 -18.55 9.65
C GLY A 390 6.71 -19.17 10.93
N LEU A 391 5.43 -19.56 10.96
CA LEU A 391 4.88 -20.32 12.08
C LEU A 391 5.28 -21.80 12.01
N THR A 392 5.28 -22.48 13.15
CA THR A 392 5.29 -23.95 13.17
C THR A 392 3.96 -24.51 12.67
N PHE A 393 3.93 -25.78 12.26
CA PHE A 393 2.68 -26.43 11.84
C PHE A 393 1.55 -26.33 12.90
N ASN A 394 1.86 -26.55 14.18
CA ASN A 394 0.86 -26.50 15.25
C ASN A 394 0.27 -25.09 15.46
N GLU A 395 1.11 -24.06 15.34
CA GLU A 395 0.68 -22.66 15.43
C GLU A 395 -0.20 -22.31 14.23
N ALA A 396 0.19 -22.74 13.03
CA ALA A 396 -0.59 -22.54 11.81
C ALA A 396 -1.95 -23.28 11.85
N GLU A 397 -1.98 -24.53 12.30
CA GLU A 397 -3.21 -25.31 12.49
C GLU A 397 -4.17 -24.61 13.48
N THR A 398 -3.62 -24.11 14.60
CA THR A 398 -4.39 -23.37 15.60
C THR A 398 -4.96 -22.08 15.02
N ALA A 399 -4.14 -21.30 14.30
CA ALA A 399 -4.56 -20.05 13.67
C ALA A 399 -5.68 -20.28 12.66
N LEU A 400 -5.53 -21.26 11.76
CA LEU A 400 -6.53 -21.61 10.75
C LEU A 400 -7.85 -22.09 11.38
N THR A 401 -7.77 -23.01 12.34
CA THR A 401 -8.97 -23.57 12.99
C THR A 401 -9.75 -22.48 13.74
N ASN A 402 -9.05 -21.60 14.46
CA ASN A 402 -9.66 -20.48 15.17
C ASN A 402 -10.32 -19.47 14.22
N ALA A 403 -9.76 -19.29 13.03
CA ALA A 403 -10.33 -18.43 11.99
C ALA A 403 -11.43 -19.12 11.16
N GLY A 404 -11.71 -20.40 11.40
CA GLY A 404 -12.78 -21.15 10.72
C GLY A 404 -12.38 -21.76 9.37
N PHE A 405 -11.09 -21.94 9.11
CA PHE A 405 -10.57 -22.67 7.94
C PHE A 405 -10.30 -24.14 8.26
N ILE A 406 -10.18 -24.96 7.21
CA ILE A 406 -9.85 -26.38 7.32
C ILE A 406 -8.40 -26.56 6.87
N VAL A 407 -7.58 -27.21 7.69
CA VAL A 407 -6.21 -27.57 7.28
C VAL A 407 -6.28 -28.62 6.18
N GLY A 408 -5.66 -28.32 5.05
CA GLY A 408 -5.61 -29.16 3.86
C GLY A 408 -4.42 -30.10 3.83
N THR A 409 -3.86 -30.27 2.63
CA THR A 409 -2.62 -31.03 2.46
C THR A 409 -1.45 -30.29 3.11
N VAL A 410 -0.55 -31.08 3.70
CA VAL A 410 0.73 -30.58 4.20
C VAL A 410 1.80 -31.16 3.31
N GLU A 411 2.47 -30.28 2.58
CA GLU A 411 3.57 -30.63 1.71
C GLU A 411 4.87 -30.05 2.26
N TYR A 412 5.97 -30.57 1.76
CA TYR A 412 7.30 -30.13 2.14
C TYR A 412 8.03 -29.63 0.90
N ASP A 413 8.60 -28.44 1.00
CA ASP A 413 9.52 -27.90 0.00
C ASP A 413 10.77 -27.38 0.71
N TYR A 414 11.88 -27.17 0.00
CA TYR A 414 13.06 -26.58 0.62
C TYR A 414 12.89 -25.06 0.70
N ASP A 415 13.50 -24.40 1.68
CA ASP A 415 13.53 -22.94 1.71
C ASP A 415 14.82 -22.48 2.36
N ARG A 416 15.44 -21.46 1.77
CA ARG A 416 16.75 -20.96 2.23
C ARG A 416 16.67 -20.03 3.43
N ALA A 417 15.51 -19.41 3.67
CA ALA A 417 15.28 -18.45 4.74
C ALA A 417 14.41 -19.02 5.88
N VAL A 418 13.53 -19.98 5.57
CA VAL A 418 12.61 -20.58 6.53
C VAL A 418 13.21 -21.85 7.15
N PRO A 419 13.37 -21.93 8.48
CA PRO A 419 13.87 -23.13 9.15
C PRO A 419 12.99 -24.35 8.89
N ALA A 420 13.57 -25.55 8.97
CA ALA A 420 12.83 -26.80 8.82
C ALA A 420 11.60 -26.84 9.76
N ASP A 421 10.51 -27.45 9.28
CA ASP A 421 9.22 -27.60 9.97
C ASP A 421 8.46 -26.28 10.25
N HIS A 422 8.85 -25.18 9.62
CA HIS A 422 8.10 -23.91 9.63
C HIS A 422 7.42 -23.69 8.28
N VAL A 423 6.27 -23.02 8.30
CA VAL A 423 5.48 -22.71 7.11
C VAL A 423 6.25 -21.75 6.20
N VAL A 424 6.42 -22.14 4.95
CA VAL A 424 6.94 -21.28 3.89
C VAL A 424 5.80 -20.43 3.33
N TRP A 425 4.71 -21.08 2.91
CA TRP A 425 3.53 -20.44 2.37
C TRP A 425 2.29 -21.33 2.54
N SER A 426 1.12 -20.75 2.30
CA SER A 426 -0.15 -21.45 2.30
C SER A 426 -1.01 -21.02 1.12
N LYS A 427 -1.90 -21.88 0.64
CA LYS A 427 -2.85 -21.54 -0.43
C LYS A 427 -4.27 -22.02 -0.09
N PRO A 428 -5.30 -21.16 -0.22
CA PRO A 428 -5.20 -19.73 -0.53
C PRO A 428 -4.51 -18.93 0.59
N ALA A 429 -3.86 -17.81 0.24
CA ALA A 429 -3.47 -16.76 1.19
C ALA A 429 -4.35 -15.52 0.95
N GLY A 430 -4.22 -14.51 1.82
CA GLY A 430 -5.03 -13.29 1.74
C GLY A 430 -6.46 -13.50 2.24
N TYR A 431 -7.41 -13.84 1.35
CA TYR A 431 -8.84 -13.93 1.68
C TYR A 431 -9.49 -15.19 1.11
N ALA A 432 -10.36 -15.83 1.90
CA ALA A 432 -11.12 -17.00 1.46
C ALA A 432 -12.44 -17.16 2.22
N MET A 433 -13.35 -17.98 1.70
CA MET A 433 -14.61 -18.32 2.40
C MET A 433 -14.33 -19.14 3.67
N THR A 434 -15.15 -18.97 4.71
CA THR A 434 -15.12 -19.87 5.88
C THR A 434 -15.31 -21.33 5.46
N GLY A 435 -14.55 -22.24 6.08
CA GLY A 435 -14.54 -23.66 5.73
C GLY A 435 -13.70 -23.99 4.49
N THR A 436 -13.04 -23.00 3.86
CA THR A 436 -12.08 -23.26 2.78
C THR A 436 -10.92 -24.11 3.30
N ILE A 437 -10.50 -25.07 2.47
CA ILE A 437 -9.31 -25.88 2.71
C ILE A 437 -8.09 -25.03 2.40
N VAL A 438 -7.21 -24.84 3.39
CA VAL A 438 -5.94 -24.15 3.23
C VAL A 438 -4.81 -25.17 3.27
N ASN A 439 -4.16 -25.37 2.13
CA ASN A 439 -2.98 -26.22 2.02
C ASN A 439 -1.76 -25.47 2.55
N ILE A 440 -0.85 -26.20 3.19
CA ILE A 440 0.33 -25.64 3.86
C ILE A 440 1.58 -26.29 3.27
N VAL A 441 2.58 -25.46 2.99
CA VAL A 441 3.92 -25.95 2.64
C VAL A 441 4.89 -25.63 3.77
N LEU A 442 5.50 -26.67 4.33
CA LEU A 442 6.53 -26.57 5.35
C LEU A 442 7.93 -26.63 4.72
N SER A 443 8.88 -25.96 5.35
CA SER A 443 10.27 -26.01 4.93
C SER A 443 10.92 -27.34 5.33
N SER A 444 11.70 -27.92 4.42
CA SER A 444 12.64 -29.01 4.66
C SER A 444 14.04 -28.51 5.06
N GLY A 445 14.19 -27.20 5.24
CA GLY A 445 15.48 -26.51 5.37
C GLY A 445 16.12 -26.20 4.00
N THR A 446 17.44 -26.03 3.98
CA THR A 446 18.20 -25.75 2.75
C THR A 446 18.39 -27.02 1.91
N TYR A 447 18.32 -26.89 0.58
CA TYR A 447 18.57 -28.02 -0.32
C TYR A 447 20.05 -28.43 -0.31
N ASN A 448 20.32 -29.74 -0.26
CA ASN A 448 21.67 -30.29 -0.27
C ASN A 448 22.04 -30.85 -1.65
N TRP A 449 22.78 -30.07 -2.45
CA TRP A 449 23.25 -30.48 -3.78
C TRP A 449 24.15 -31.71 -3.79
N ALA A 450 24.84 -32.04 -2.69
CA ALA A 450 25.63 -33.27 -2.62
C ALA A 450 24.77 -34.54 -2.60
N GLY A 451 23.48 -34.41 -2.26
CA GLY A 451 22.50 -35.48 -2.31
C GLY A 451 21.67 -35.52 -3.59
N ASN A 452 21.97 -34.69 -4.59
CA ASN A 452 21.23 -34.67 -5.85
C ASN A 452 21.44 -36.01 -6.61
N PRO A 453 20.42 -36.55 -7.31
CA PRO A 453 20.54 -37.79 -8.07
C PRO A 453 21.58 -37.75 -9.21
N GLY A 454 21.91 -36.56 -9.73
CA GLY A 454 22.97 -36.38 -10.73
C GLY A 454 24.33 -36.04 -10.13
N GLN A 455 25.37 -36.10 -10.95
CA GLN A 455 26.75 -35.72 -10.59
C GLN A 455 27.18 -34.39 -11.24
N GLY A 456 26.28 -33.73 -11.97
CA GLY A 456 26.53 -32.45 -12.63
C GLY A 456 27.44 -32.52 -13.85
N ASN A 457 27.70 -33.72 -14.38
CA ASN A 457 28.43 -33.91 -15.63
C ASN A 457 27.45 -34.17 -16.79
N SER A 458 27.92 -34.17 -18.05
CA SER A 458 27.04 -34.26 -19.22
C SER A 458 26.32 -35.61 -19.37
N GLU A 459 26.82 -36.69 -18.75
CA GLU A 459 26.19 -38.03 -18.76
C GLU A 459 25.19 -38.19 -17.61
N GLU A 460 25.49 -37.56 -16.46
CA GLU A 460 24.68 -37.57 -15.24
C GLU A 460 24.42 -36.12 -14.77
N PRO A 461 23.59 -35.36 -15.50
CA PRO A 461 23.26 -33.99 -15.12
C PRO A 461 22.51 -33.98 -13.79
N TYR A 462 22.72 -32.92 -13.00
CA TYR A 462 21.90 -32.68 -11.81
C TYR A 462 20.43 -32.55 -12.19
N GLN A 463 19.56 -33.22 -11.44
CA GLN A 463 18.14 -33.28 -11.73
C GLN A 463 17.39 -32.23 -10.90
N ILE A 464 16.50 -31.49 -11.55
CA ILE A 464 15.65 -30.47 -10.93
C ILE A 464 14.19 -30.85 -11.17
N SER A 465 13.40 -30.85 -10.10
CA SER A 465 11.99 -31.28 -10.07
C SER A 465 11.09 -30.34 -9.27
N SER A 466 11.64 -29.35 -8.56
CA SER A 466 10.85 -28.40 -7.77
C SER A 466 11.41 -26.99 -7.82
N ALA A 467 10.57 -26.01 -7.49
CA ALA A 467 10.93 -24.60 -7.47
C ALA A 467 12.08 -24.31 -6.49
N SER A 468 12.07 -24.93 -5.31
CA SER A 468 13.16 -24.74 -4.35
C SER A 468 14.48 -25.36 -4.77
N GLN A 469 14.47 -26.47 -5.51
CA GLN A 469 15.70 -27.01 -6.08
C GLN A 469 16.29 -26.00 -7.06
N LEU A 470 15.47 -25.46 -7.97
CA LEU A 470 15.88 -24.44 -8.92
C LEU A 470 16.37 -23.17 -8.23
N GLU A 471 15.63 -22.68 -7.22
CA GLU A 471 16.01 -21.50 -6.45
C GLU A 471 17.31 -21.72 -5.68
N SER A 472 17.51 -22.89 -5.07
CA SER A 472 18.74 -23.19 -4.33
C SER A 472 19.98 -23.12 -5.22
N LEU A 473 19.85 -23.25 -6.56
CA LEU A 473 20.96 -23.07 -7.49
C LEU A 473 21.50 -21.64 -7.48
N ALA A 474 20.66 -20.65 -7.16
CA ALA A 474 21.06 -19.24 -7.04
C ALA A 474 22.17 -19.04 -6.00
N ASP A 475 22.13 -19.81 -4.91
CA ASP A 475 23.09 -19.71 -3.80
C ASP A 475 24.38 -20.54 -4.04
N HIS A 476 24.48 -21.23 -5.18
CA HIS A 476 25.57 -22.16 -5.48
C HIS A 476 26.28 -21.82 -6.80
N PRO A 477 26.93 -20.64 -6.91
CA PRO A 477 27.63 -20.25 -8.13
C PRO A 477 28.75 -21.21 -8.54
N GLY A 478 29.30 -21.97 -7.59
CA GLY A 478 30.27 -23.05 -7.87
C GLY A 478 29.70 -24.24 -8.64
N LEU A 479 28.38 -24.31 -8.88
CA LEU A 479 27.73 -25.31 -9.71
C LEU A 479 27.34 -24.78 -11.09
N TRP A 480 27.50 -23.48 -11.37
CA TRP A 480 27.02 -22.87 -12.61
C TRP A 480 27.83 -23.26 -13.86
N ASP A 481 28.90 -24.03 -13.70
CA ASP A 481 29.66 -24.68 -14.78
C ASP A 481 29.20 -26.14 -15.04
N LYS A 482 28.18 -26.63 -14.32
CA LYS A 482 27.69 -28.01 -14.37
C LYS A 482 26.48 -28.18 -15.30
N HIS A 483 26.08 -29.43 -15.49
CA HIS A 483 24.95 -29.80 -16.34
C HIS A 483 23.70 -30.07 -15.50
N PHE A 484 22.57 -29.51 -15.92
CA PHE A 484 21.26 -29.60 -15.25
C PHE A 484 20.19 -30.08 -16.23
N ILE A 485 19.23 -30.84 -15.72
CA ILE A 485 18.07 -31.31 -16.48
C ILE A 485 16.80 -31.22 -15.63
N LEU A 486 15.70 -30.75 -16.22
CA LEU A 486 14.39 -30.87 -15.59
C LEU A 486 13.87 -32.31 -15.72
N ILE A 487 13.30 -32.82 -14.63
CA ILE A 487 12.64 -34.15 -14.59
C ILE A 487 11.16 -34.06 -14.24
N ASP A 488 10.67 -32.86 -13.92
CA ASP A 488 9.26 -32.56 -13.67
C ASP A 488 8.97 -31.08 -13.99
N ASP A 489 7.70 -30.71 -14.10
CA ASP A 489 7.28 -29.32 -14.20
C ASP A 489 7.59 -28.57 -12.90
N VAL A 490 8.11 -27.35 -13.03
CA VAL A 490 8.52 -26.51 -11.91
C VAL A 490 7.56 -25.33 -11.77
N ASN A 491 6.75 -25.30 -10.73
CA ASN A 491 5.83 -24.19 -10.45
C ASN A 491 6.45 -23.19 -9.47
N MET A 492 6.78 -21.99 -9.96
CA MET A 492 7.40 -20.91 -9.17
C MET A 492 6.37 -20.01 -8.46
N ALA A 493 5.07 -20.35 -8.50
CA ALA A 493 4.02 -19.54 -7.90
C ALA A 493 4.28 -19.29 -6.40
N GLY A 494 3.96 -18.06 -5.97
CA GLY A 494 4.18 -17.63 -4.59
C GLY A 494 5.60 -17.16 -4.25
N ARG A 495 6.54 -17.22 -5.21
CA ARG A 495 7.91 -16.73 -5.05
C ARG A 495 8.08 -15.44 -5.85
N THR A 496 8.66 -14.42 -5.24
CA THR A 496 9.01 -13.15 -5.92
C THR A 496 10.49 -12.88 -5.75
N TYR A 497 11.20 -12.68 -6.85
CA TYR A 497 12.64 -12.47 -6.86
C TYR A 497 13.01 -11.01 -7.12
N GLN A 498 14.08 -10.56 -6.49
CA GLN A 498 14.58 -9.19 -6.59
C GLN A 498 15.62 -9.01 -7.71
N THR A 499 16.20 -10.10 -8.19
CA THR A 499 17.21 -10.16 -9.24
C THR A 499 16.87 -11.27 -10.22
N ALA A 500 17.67 -11.45 -11.28
CA ALA A 500 17.64 -12.73 -11.98
C ALA A 500 17.83 -13.89 -10.99
N LEU A 501 17.20 -15.04 -11.27
CA LEU A 501 17.23 -16.18 -10.36
C LEU A 501 18.63 -16.82 -10.32
N ILE A 502 19.21 -17.08 -11.49
CA ILE A 502 20.54 -17.68 -11.64
C ILE A 502 21.47 -16.66 -12.29
N ALA A 503 22.74 -16.62 -11.89
CA ALA A 503 23.72 -15.70 -12.47
C ALA A 503 23.28 -14.24 -12.42
N ALA A 504 22.76 -13.81 -11.26
CA ALA A 504 22.42 -12.41 -11.00
C ALA A 504 23.66 -11.50 -11.07
N ASP A 505 23.45 -10.25 -11.47
CA ASP A 505 24.50 -9.24 -11.42
C ASP A 505 24.87 -8.94 -9.96
N ALA A 506 26.15 -9.10 -9.61
CA ALA A 506 26.62 -8.96 -8.23
C ALA A 506 26.81 -7.49 -7.82
N ASN A 507 26.91 -6.56 -8.79
CA ASN A 507 27.03 -5.13 -8.51
C ASN A 507 26.38 -4.28 -9.60
N SER A 508 25.10 -3.97 -9.40
CA SER A 508 24.27 -3.15 -10.28
C SER A 508 24.71 -1.68 -10.41
N ALA A 509 25.70 -1.23 -9.62
CA ALA A 509 26.15 0.15 -9.57
C ALA A 509 27.33 0.47 -10.51
N GLU A 510 28.02 -0.55 -11.02
CA GLU A 510 29.13 -0.40 -11.96
C GLU A 510 28.70 -0.74 -13.40
N GLY A 511 29.42 -0.22 -14.39
CA GLY A 511 29.09 -0.47 -15.80
C GLY A 511 29.43 -1.90 -16.23
N GLY A 512 28.43 -2.64 -16.71
CA GLY A 512 28.56 -4.02 -17.22
C GLY A 512 28.40 -5.09 -16.13
N PHE A 513 28.02 -6.31 -16.52
CA PHE A 513 27.75 -7.42 -15.60
C PHE A 513 28.95 -7.77 -14.72
N GLN A 514 28.76 -7.77 -13.40
CA GLN A 514 29.79 -8.09 -12.39
C GLN A 514 29.56 -9.43 -11.67
N GLY A 515 28.52 -10.18 -12.05
CA GLY A 515 28.24 -11.50 -11.50
C GLY A 515 29.14 -12.62 -12.06
N THR A 516 28.90 -13.85 -11.61
CA THR A 516 29.46 -15.05 -12.26
C THR A 516 28.49 -15.51 -13.35
N PRO A 517 28.89 -15.57 -14.63
CA PRO A 517 28.01 -16.08 -15.68
C PRO A 517 27.68 -17.56 -15.45
N PHE A 518 26.48 -17.98 -15.86
CA PHE A 518 26.19 -19.40 -16.01
C PHE A 518 26.94 -19.93 -17.24
N THR A 519 27.79 -20.95 -17.08
CA THR A 519 28.64 -21.50 -18.17
C THR A 519 28.36 -22.98 -18.45
N GLY A 520 27.50 -23.61 -17.66
CA GLY A 520 27.08 -25.00 -17.80
C GLY A 520 25.97 -25.21 -18.82
N SER A 521 25.26 -26.34 -18.72
CA SER A 521 24.09 -26.62 -19.55
C SER A 521 22.81 -26.74 -18.73
N PHE A 522 21.69 -26.27 -19.29
CA PHE A 522 20.37 -26.41 -18.68
C PHE A 522 19.38 -26.93 -19.73
N ASP A 523 18.92 -28.17 -19.55
CA ASP A 523 17.98 -28.82 -20.44
C ASP A 523 16.59 -28.89 -19.80
N GLY A 524 15.61 -28.19 -20.37
CA GLY A 524 14.23 -28.21 -19.89
C GLY A 524 13.53 -29.56 -20.14
N ASN A 525 14.09 -30.43 -20.99
CA ASN A 525 13.64 -31.80 -21.19
C ASN A 525 12.14 -31.99 -21.52
N GLY A 526 11.49 -30.94 -22.05
CA GLY A 526 10.07 -30.93 -22.37
C GLY A 526 9.14 -30.48 -21.24
N PHE A 527 9.68 -30.28 -20.03
CA PHE A 527 8.96 -29.74 -18.87
C PHE A 527 8.92 -28.21 -18.89
N VAL A 528 8.03 -27.65 -18.09
CA VAL A 528 7.73 -26.23 -18.00
C VAL A 528 8.20 -25.66 -16.65
N ILE A 529 8.79 -24.47 -16.66
CA ILE A 529 8.94 -23.62 -15.49
C ILE A 529 7.85 -22.55 -15.57
N SER A 530 6.90 -22.55 -14.64
CA SER A 530 5.75 -21.64 -14.65
C SER A 530 5.80 -20.60 -13.53
N HIS A 531 5.12 -19.47 -13.71
CA HIS A 531 4.90 -18.43 -12.68
C HIS A 531 6.17 -17.79 -12.10
N LEU A 532 7.26 -17.72 -12.88
CA LEU A 532 8.45 -16.98 -12.47
C LEU A 532 8.11 -15.50 -12.31
N LYS A 533 8.16 -14.99 -11.08
CA LYS A 533 7.90 -13.59 -10.76
C LYS A 533 9.17 -12.88 -10.29
N ILE A 534 9.59 -11.83 -11.01
CA ILE A 534 10.76 -11.01 -10.67
C ILE A 534 10.33 -9.54 -10.58
N GLU A 535 10.49 -8.96 -9.40
CA GLU A 535 10.15 -7.58 -9.07
C GLU A 535 11.30 -6.97 -8.26
N PRO A 536 12.27 -6.28 -8.89
CA PRO A 536 13.45 -5.76 -8.21
C PRO A 536 13.15 -4.60 -7.24
N ASP A 537 13.73 -4.72 -6.05
CA ASP A 537 13.81 -3.71 -5.02
C ASP A 537 14.86 -2.71 -5.46
N VAL A 538 14.42 -1.50 -5.75
CA VAL A 538 15.34 -0.42 -6.04
C VAL A 538 15.80 0.15 -4.70
N PRO A 539 17.11 0.31 -4.40
CA PRO A 539 17.58 0.89 -3.13
C PRO A 539 17.09 2.33 -2.89
N SER A 540 17.11 2.78 -1.63
CA SER A 540 16.68 4.13 -1.21
C SER A 540 17.58 5.27 -1.70
N ASP A 541 18.82 4.96 -2.07
CA ASP A 541 19.78 5.95 -2.52
C ASP A 541 19.73 6.10 -4.05
N PHE A 542 19.89 7.33 -4.56
CA PHE A 542 19.94 7.69 -5.99
C PHE A 542 21.15 7.09 -6.75
N GLY A 543 21.40 5.79 -6.62
CA GLY A 543 22.43 5.04 -7.31
C GLY A 543 22.01 4.62 -8.72
N PHE A 544 22.99 4.46 -9.60
CA PHE A 544 22.81 3.69 -10.82
C PHE A 544 22.44 2.26 -10.40
N PHE A 545 21.29 1.76 -10.84
CA PHE A 545 20.91 0.37 -10.61
C PHE A 545 20.60 -0.25 -11.95
N ARG A 546 21.55 -1.06 -12.42
CA ARG A 546 21.42 -1.93 -13.58
C ARG A 546 20.88 -3.28 -13.12
N ALA A 547 19.70 -3.66 -13.61
CA ALA A 547 19.13 -4.97 -13.33
C ALA A 547 19.16 -5.82 -14.61
N ASP A 548 20.03 -6.83 -14.64
CA ASP A 548 19.95 -7.92 -15.61
C ASP A 548 18.96 -8.96 -15.07
N LEU A 549 17.78 -9.03 -15.68
CA LEU A 549 16.66 -9.83 -15.17
C LEU A 549 16.22 -10.92 -16.13
N GLY A 550 15.92 -12.08 -15.55
CA GLY A 550 15.46 -13.28 -16.22
C GLY A 550 15.58 -14.49 -15.31
N LEU A 551 15.26 -15.67 -15.82
CA LEU A 551 15.69 -16.91 -15.18
C LEU A 551 17.22 -16.92 -15.02
N PHE A 552 17.94 -16.45 -16.04
CA PHE A 552 19.38 -16.21 -16.01
C PHE A 552 19.71 -14.71 -16.15
N GLY A 553 20.61 -14.18 -15.32
CA GLY A 553 21.13 -12.82 -15.50
C GLY A 553 22.15 -12.77 -16.63
N LYS A 554 23.12 -13.70 -16.65
CA LYS A 554 24.04 -13.86 -17.77
C LYS A 554 24.33 -15.32 -18.10
N ILE A 555 24.16 -15.68 -19.37
CA ILE A 555 24.62 -16.93 -19.96
C ILE A 555 25.97 -16.67 -20.64
N GLY A 556 27.00 -17.42 -20.27
CA GLY A 556 28.36 -17.34 -20.80
C GLY A 556 28.56 -18.11 -22.11
N ALA A 557 29.68 -17.83 -22.80
CA ALA A 557 29.93 -18.32 -24.16
C ALA A 557 29.93 -19.84 -24.36
N GLU A 558 30.28 -20.61 -23.32
CA GLU A 558 30.35 -22.08 -23.38
C GLU A 558 29.04 -22.77 -22.99
N SER A 559 28.02 -22.00 -22.59
CA SER A 559 26.74 -22.54 -22.13
C SER A 559 25.86 -23.10 -23.25
N ASN A 560 25.03 -24.06 -22.86
CA ASN A 560 23.95 -24.60 -23.68
C ASN A 560 22.63 -24.63 -22.89
N ILE A 561 21.70 -23.75 -23.25
CA ILE A 561 20.32 -23.75 -22.75
C ILE A 561 19.43 -24.36 -23.83
N HIS A 562 18.78 -25.47 -23.49
CA HIS A 562 18.06 -26.29 -24.45
C HIS A 562 16.66 -26.63 -23.92
N ARG A 563 15.63 -26.55 -24.76
CA ARG A 563 14.25 -27.01 -24.44
C ARG A 563 13.62 -26.39 -23.18
N VAL A 564 14.05 -25.20 -22.77
CA VAL A 564 13.47 -24.50 -21.61
C VAL A 564 12.17 -23.82 -22.03
N ARG A 565 11.07 -24.20 -21.37
CA ARG A 565 9.76 -23.60 -21.58
C ARG A 565 9.36 -22.80 -20.34
N LEU A 566 9.20 -21.50 -20.49
CA LEU A 566 8.70 -20.62 -19.44
C LEU A 566 7.24 -20.26 -19.70
N GLU A 567 6.38 -20.43 -18.72
CA GLU A 567 4.96 -20.07 -18.84
C GLU A 567 4.52 -19.14 -17.70
N ASN A 568 3.59 -18.22 -17.98
CA ASN A 568 3.10 -17.23 -17.01
C ASN A 568 4.20 -16.42 -16.30
N VAL A 569 5.27 -16.06 -17.02
CA VAL A 569 6.35 -15.23 -16.47
C VAL A 569 5.83 -13.82 -16.18
N GLN A 570 6.21 -13.26 -15.03
CA GLN A 570 5.94 -11.87 -14.67
C GLN A 570 7.27 -11.20 -14.28
N ILE A 571 7.82 -10.36 -15.14
CA ILE A 571 8.97 -9.52 -14.78
C ILE A 571 8.53 -8.08 -14.81
N THR A 572 8.50 -7.44 -13.65
CA THR A 572 8.14 -6.03 -13.52
C THR A 572 9.33 -5.27 -12.99
N THR A 573 9.85 -4.33 -13.76
CA THR A 573 10.91 -3.42 -13.31
C THR A 573 10.34 -2.06 -12.97
N GLY A 574 10.89 -1.46 -11.92
CA GLY A 574 10.21 -0.40 -11.20
C GLY A 574 9.12 -0.98 -10.31
N ILE A 575 9.00 -0.45 -9.10
CA ILE A 575 8.15 -1.07 -8.08
C ILE A 575 6.68 -0.88 -8.48
N PRO A 576 5.83 -1.93 -8.50
CA PRO A 576 4.38 -1.81 -8.55
C PRO A 576 3.90 -1.15 -7.26
N GLY A 577 4.08 0.14 -7.13
CA GLY A 577 3.86 0.77 -5.86
C GLY A 577 4.59 2.06 -5.70
N THR A 578 5.90 2.04 -5.89
CA THR A 578 6.74 3.10 -5.36
C THR A 578 7.54 3.82 -6.43
N GLN A 579 8.11 4.95 -6.02
CA GLN A 579 8.84 5.96 -6.80
C GLN A 579 10.11 5.50 -7.54
N ARG A 580 10.47 4.22 -7.47
CA ARG A 580 11.84 3.84 -7.79
C ARG A 580 11.93 3.21 -9.18
N TYR A 581 12.62 3.91 -10.08
CA TYR A 581 12.90 3.49 -11.45
C TYR A 581 14.39 3.25 -11.60
N LEU A 582 14.75 2.29 -12.44
CA LEU A 582 16.14 2.05 -12.81
C LEU A 582 16.61 3.19 -13.72
N ARG A 583 17.62 3.96 -13.30
CA ARG A 583 18.26 5.01 -14.14
C ARG A 583 18.91 4.43 -15.40
N SER A 584 19.25 3.16 -15.38
CA SER A 584 19.67 2.36 -16.53
C SER A 584 19.12 0.97 -16.32
N ILE A 585 18.13 0.54 -17.10
CA ILE A 585 17.77 -0.88 -17.09
C ILE A 585 18.98 -1.66 -17.64
N GLY A 586 19.33 -2.78 -17.00
CA GLY A 586 20.17 -3.78 -17.64
C GLY A 586 19.43 -4.42 -18.81
N ALA A 587 19.87 -5.59 -19.27
CA ALA A 587 19.04 -6.34 -20.19
C ALA A 587 17.89 -7.01 -19.42
N ILE A 588 16.67 -7.00 -19.97
CA ILE A 588 15.56 -7.78 -19.42
C ILE A 588 15.16 -8.81 -20.47
N GLY A 589 15.21 -10.08 -20.09
CA GLY A 589 14.66 -11.17 -20.88
C GLY A 589 14.19 -12.28 -19.96
N ALA A 590 12.94 -12.74 -20.16
CA ALA A 590 12.35 -13.77 -19.31
C ALA A 590 13.23 -15.01 -19.11
N LEU A 591 13.87 -15.49 -20.19
CA LEU A 591 14.83 -16.59 -20.09
C LEU A 591 16.21 -16.09 -19.66
N ALA A 592 16.76 -15.10 -20.34
CA ALA A 592 18.07 -14.56 -20.02
C ALA A 592 18.13 -13.06 -20.31
N ALA A 593 18.79 -12.31 -19.43
CA ALA A 593 19.11 -10.92 -19.68
C ALA A 593 20.27 -10.78 -20.69
N GLU A 594 21.45 -11.31 -20.38
CA GLU A 594 22.57 -11.39 -21.31
C GLU A 594 22.81 -12.83 -21.80
N ASN A 595 23.08 -13.00 -23.08
CA ASN A 595 23.43 -14.31 -23.66
C ASN A 595 24.65 -14.23 -24.58
N GLU A 596 25.70 -14.96 -24.22
CA GLU A 596 26.87 -15.24 -25.05
C GLU A 596 26.92 -16.70 -25.53
N GLY A 597 26.09 -17.57 -24.96
CA GLY A 597 26.05 -19.01 -25.25
C GLY A 597 24.99 -19.41 -26.28
N THR A 598 24.69 -20.72 -26.32
CA THR A 598 23.66 -21.28 -27.22
C THR A 598 22.33 -21.40 -26.50
N ILE A 599 21.26 -20.86 -27.10
CA ILE A 599 19.87 -21.08 -26.69
C ILE A 599 19.15 -21.77 -27.85
N SER A 600 18.52 -22.92 -27.61
CA SER A 600 17.83 -23.70 -28.64
C SER A 600 16.55 -24.34 -28.13
N ASP A 601 15.50 -24.34 -28.98
CA ASP A 601 14.20 -24.97 -28.69
C ASP A 601 13.51 -24.46 -27.41
N CYS A 602 13.79 -23.22 -27.00
CA CYS A 602 13.16 -22.59 -25.83
C CYS A 602 11.91 -21.77 -26.21
N SER A 603 10.99 -21.59 -25.25
CA SER A 603 9.79 -20.75 -25.43
C SER A 603 9.44 -20.01 -24.14
N VAL A 604 8.77 -18.87 -24.27
CA VAL A 604 8.32 -18.03 -23.15
C VAL A 604 6.90 -17.53 -23.41
N THR A 605 6.03 -17.61 -22.41
CA THR A 605 4.76 -16.87 -22.32
C THR A 605 4.69 -16.10 -21.02
N GLY A 606 4.10 -14.90 -21.03
CA GLY A 606 4.00 -14.04 -19.85
C GLY A 606 4.06 -12.54 -20.17
N HIS A 607 4.18 -11.74 -19.12
CA HIS A 607 4.28 -10.29 -19.16
C HIS A 607 5.66 -9.81 -18.68
N ILE A 608 6.27 -8.95 -19.48
CA ILE A 608 7.44 -8.17 -19.06
C ILE A 608 7.02 -6.70 -19.08
N ILE A 609 6.98 -6.08 -17.91
CA ILE A 609 6.67 -4.67 -17.74
C ILE A 609 7.96 -3.97 -17.37
N ALA A 610 8.65 -3.42 -18.37
CA ALA A 610 9.89 -2.69 -18.16
C ALA A 610 9.60 -1.18 -18.03
N ARG A 611 9.69 -0.64 -16.81
CA ARG A 611 9.48 0.81 -16.58
C ARG A 611 10.81 1.54 -16.66
N GLN A 612 11.13 2.10 -17.83
CA GLN A 612 12.31 2.94 -18.03
C GLN A 612 11.98 4.41 -17.88
N HIS A 613 12.89 5.18 -17.29
CA HIS A 613 12.88 6.64 -17.46
C HIS A 613 13.58 6.99 -18.78
N THR A 614 12.84 7.48 -19.77
CA THR A 614 13.43 8.25 -20.87
C THR A 614 13.66 9.68 -20.37
N PHE A 615 14.91 10.15 -20.41
CA PHE A 615 15.17 11.59 -20.25
C PHE A 615 14.67 12.29 -21.51
N GLY A 616 13.72 13.22 -21.35
CA GLY A 616 13.43 14.29 -22.29
C GLY A 616 13.70 15.61 -21.60
#